data_AF-A0A6G8C180-F1
#
_entry.id   AF-A0A6G8C180-F1
#
_cell.length_a   1.000
_cell.length_b   1.000
_cell.length_c   1.000
_cell.angle_alpha   90.00
_cell.angle_beta   90.00
_cell.angle_gamma   90.00
#
_symmetry.space_group_name_H-M   'P 1'
#
loop_
_entity.id
_entity.type
_entity.pdbx_description
1 polymer ?
#
loop_
_entity_poly.entity_id
_entity_poly.type
_entity_poly.pdbx_seq_one_letter_code
_entity_poly.pdbx_strand_id
1 'polypeptide(L)'
;MRIKNRWAIPLAILLLSACSNQTAKTAVKKLLNDPDSAQFSEMRAGKDTGDVCGYVNAKNRMGGFVGNTPFFYQQSTDTVAIVKSPEDSDFRMLWLDLRSGGKNDFVKIATQCDLVTQWESVCGSAYPMQKHEMCNVIHQPSELYKALKAVNG
;
A
#
# COMPACT_ATOMS: atom_id res chain seq x y z
N MET A 1 57.90 -16.36 -23.27
CA MET A 1 56.78 -17.07 -22.61
C MET A 1 55.84 -16.04 -22.00
N ARG A 2 54.63 -15.84 -22.56
CA ARG A 2 53.57 -14.99 -21.98
C ARG A 2 52.24 -15.71 -22.13
N ILE A 3 51.77 -16.29 -21.03
CA ILE A 3 50.50 -17.00 -20.93
C ILE A 3 49.41 -15.94 -20.71
N LYS A 4 48.39 -15.93 -21.57
CA LYS A 4 47.26 -14.98 -21.52
C LYS A 4 46.31 -15.41 -20.40
N ASN A 5 46.19 -14.61 -19.33
CA ASN A 5 45.20 -14.83 -18.27
C ASN A 5 43.78 -14.55 -18.81
N ARG A 6 42.99 -15.62 -18.95
CA ARG A 6 41.57 -15.58 -19.27
C ARG A 6 40.80 -15.31 -17.98
N TRP A 7 40.33 -14.08 -17.78
CA TRP A 7 39.35 -13.77 -16.75
C TRP A 7 37.98 -14.22 -17.24
N ALA A 8 37.54 -15.39 -16.81
CA ALA A 8 36.16 -15.82 -16.95
C ALA A 8 35.35 -15.14 -15.83
N ILE A 9 34.59 -14.09 -16.19
CA ILE A 9 33.61 -13.48 -15.30
C ILE A 9 32.32 -14.31 -15.44
N PRO A 10 31.83 -14.99 -14.40
CA PRO A 10 30.57 -15.70 -14.49
C PRO A 10 29.43 -14.67 -14.51
N LEU A 11 28.73 -14.60 -15.65
CA LEU A 11 27.46 -13.91 -15.79
C LEU A 11 26.37 -14.75 -15.09
N ALA A 12 26.34 -14.74 -13.75
CA ALA A 12 25.21 -15.27 -13.00
C ALA A 12 24.07 -14.25 -13.08
N ILE A 13 23.22 -14.42 -14.08
CA ILE A 13 22.15 -13.48 -14.44
C ILE A 13 21.04 -13.51 -13.39
N LEU A 14 20.75 -12.32 -12.84
CA LEU A 14 19.61 -11.98 -11.99
C LEU A 14 18.28 -12.35 -12.66
N LEU A 15 17.64 -13.47 -12.25
CA LEU A 15 16.30 -13.87 -12.73
C LEU A 15 15.20 -13.81 -11.64
N LEU A 16 15.50 -13.29 -10.45
CA LEU A 16 14.57 -13.34 -9.32
C LEU A 16 13.43 -12.30 -9.37
N SER A 17 13.59 -11.21 -10.11
CA SER A 17 12.60 -10.10 -10.13
C SER A 17 11.35 -10.38 -10.97
N ALA A 18 11.39 -11.37 -11.88
CA ALA A 18 10.25 -11.68 -12.75
C ALA A 18 9.13 -12.42 -12.02
N CYS A 19 9.47 -13.37 -11.14
CA CYS A 19 8.49 -14.18 -10.42
C CYS A 19 7.72 -13.37 -9.37
N SER A 20 8.41 -12.53 -8.58
CA SER A 20 7.76 -11.72 -7.54
C SER A 20 6.74 -10.76 -8.12
N ASN A 21 7.04 -10.13 -9.26
CA ASN A 21 6.11 -9.24 -9.96
C ASN A 21 4.80 -9.93 -10.37
N GLN A 22 4.86 -11.18 -10.85
CA GLN A 22 3.67 -11.90 -11.26
C GLN A 22 2.82 -12.32 -10.06
N THR A 23 3.46 -12.77 -8.97
CA THR A 23 2.77 -13.08 -7.71
C THR A 23 2.09 -11.85 -7.13
N ALA A 24 2.79 -10.71 -7.06
CA ALA A 24 2.26 -9.45 -6.58
C ALA A 24 1.05 -8.98 -7.41
N LYS A 25 1.14 -9.01 -8.75
CA LYS A 25 0.01 -8.68 -9.64
C LYS A 25 -1.20 -9.57 -9.37
N THR A 26 -0.97 -10.86 -9.19
CA THR A 26 -2.03 -11.85 -8.92
C THR A 26 -2.67 -11.59 -7.57
N ALA A 27 -1.88 -11.25 -6.54
CA ALA A 27 -2.38 -10.91 -5.21
C ALA A 27 -3.21 -9.61 -5.25
N VAL A 28 -2.72 -8.56 -5.92
CA VAL A 28 -3.44 -7.27 -6.04
C VAL A 28 -4.76 -7.45 -6.78
N LYS A 29 -4.76 -8.23 -7.87
CA LYS A 29 -5.98 -8.51 -8.65
C LYS A 29 -7.12 -9.09 -7.81
N LYS A 30 -6.82 -9.89 -6.78
CA LYS A 30 -7.83 -10.45 -5.86
C LYS A 30 -8.54 -9.39 -5.01
N LEU A 31 -7.97 -8.19 -4.89
CA LEU A 31 -8.54 -7.07 -4.13
C LEU A 31 -9.43 -6.14 -4.97
N LEU A 32 -9.48 -6.32 -6.29
CA LEU A 32 -10.16 -5.41 -7.21
C LEU A 32 -11.61 -5.84 -7.50
N ASN A 33 -12.48 -4.87 -7.77
CA ASN A 33 -13.84 -5.17 -8.25
C ASN A 33 -13.82 -5.76 -9.67
N ASP A 34 -12.94 -5.25 -10.54
CA ASP A 34 -12.71 -5.75 -11.89
C ASP A 34 -11.21 -6.09 -12.04
N PRO A 35 -10.82 -7.35 -11.75
CA PRO A 35 -9.44 -7.80 -11.81
C PRO A 35 -8.80 -7.74 -13.21
N ASP A 36 -9.62 -7.83 -14.26
CA ASP A 36 -9.15 -7.85 -15.65
C ASP A 36 -8.87 -6.43 -16.17
N SER A 37 -9.50 -5.42 -15.59
CA SER A 37 -9.18 -4.01 -15.86
C SER A 37 -7.86 -3.52 -15.26
N ALA A 38 -7.17 -4.33 -14.43
CA ALA A 38 -6.01 -3.90 -13.68
C ALA A 38 -4.84 -3.44 -14.58
N GLN A 39 -4.44 -2.19 -14.43
CA GLN A 39 -3.28 -1.59 -15.07
C GLN A 39 -2.21 -1.32 -14.01
N PHE A 40 -1.06 -1.99 -14.15
CA PHE A 40 0.05 -1.86 -13.21
C PHE A 40 1.13 -0.94 -13.78
N SER A 41 1.66 -0.03 -12.97
CA SER A 41 2.75 0.88 -13.35
C SER A 41 3.78 1.06 -12.23
N GLU A 42 4.98 1.51 -12.62
CA GLU A 42 6.12 1.81 -11.73
C GLU A 42 6.42 0.70 -10.70
N MET A 43 6.29 -0.56 -11.13
CA MET A 43 6.60 -1.70 -10.28
C MET A 43 8.09 -1.79 -10.01
N ARG A 44 8.45 -1.93 -8.73
CA ARG A 44 9.81 -2.04 -8.24
C ARG A 44 9.92 -3.06 -7.10
N ALA A 45 11.13 -3.56 -6.89
CA ALA A 45 11.42 -4.35 -5.71
C ALA A 45 11.20 -3.52 -4.43
N GLY A 46 10.67 -4.17 -3.41
CA GLY A 46 10.56 -3.62 -2.05
C GLY A 46 11.88 -3.69 -1.29
N LYS A 47 11.78 -3.53 0.02
CA LYS A 47 12.91 -3.54 0.95
C LYS A 47 13.55 -4.93 1.06
N ASP A 48 12.71 -5.95 1.24
CA ASP A 48 13.16 -7.33 1.37
C ASP A 48 13.01 -8.10 0.04
N THR A 49 13.73 -9.22 -0.07
CA THR A 49 13.70 -10.04 -1.28
C THR A 49 12.28 -10.55 -1.53
N GLY A 50 11.77 -10.29 -2.74
CA GLY A 50 10.45 -10.72 -3.20
C GLY A 50 9.30 -9.79 -2.84
N ASP A 51 9.54 -8.76 -2.01
CA ASP A 51 8.60 -7.67 -1.84
C ASP A 51 8.49 -6.85 -3.13
N VAL A 52 7.29 -6.33 -3.39
CA VAL A 52 7.00 -5.57 -4.61
C VAL A 52 6.12 -4.38 -4.27
N CYS A 53 6.48 -3.21 -4.78
CA CYS A 53 5.66 -2.00 -4.67
C CYS A 53 5.44 -1.38 -6.05
N GLY A 54 4.33 -0.67 -6.21
CA GLY A 54 4.01 0.01 -7.46
C GLY A 54 2.65 0.68 -7.38
N TYR A 55 2.04 0.94 -8.55
CA TYR A 55 0.68 1.47 -8.63
C TYR A 55 -0.22 0.53 -9.40
N VAL A 56 -1.50 0.55 -9.03
CA VAL A 56 -2.58 -0.11 -9.75
C VAL A 56 -3.69 0.89 -10.03
N ASN A 57 -4.17 0.90 -11.27
CA ASN A 57 -5.42 1.55 -11.65
C ASN A 57 -6.39 0.49 -12.16
N ALA A 58 -7.63 0.54 -11.72
CA ALA A 58 -8.65 -0.44 -12.06
C ALA A 58 -10.03 0.21 -12.05
N LYS A 59 -10.99 -0.44 -12.72
CA LYS A 59 -12.37 0.01 -12.75
C LYS A 59 -13.04 -0.22 -11.40
N ASN A 60 -13.84 0.76 -10.98
CA ASN A 60 -14.79 0.60 -9.88
C ASN A 60 -16.05 -0.16 -10.34
N ARG A 61 -17.00 -0.34 -9.42
CA ARG A 61 -18.28 -1.03 -9.70
C ARG A 61 -19.15 -0.35 -10.76
N MET A 62 -18.90 0.93 -11.06
CA MET A 62 -19.61 1.70 -12.09
C MET A 62 -18.87 1.66 -13.44
N GLY A 63 -17.76 0.93 -13.54
CA GLY A 63 -16.98 0.76 -14.78
C GLY A 63 -15.95 1.86 -15.06
N GLY A 64 -15.82 2.86 -14.17
CA GLY A 64 -14.86 3.95 -14.31
C GLY A 64 -13.53 3.69 -13.60
N PHE A 65 -12.42 4.12 -14.20
CA PHE A 65 -11.10 4.08 -13.55
C PHE A 65 -11.01 5.09 -12.41
N VAL A 66 -10.38 4.69 -11.29
CA VAL A 66 -10.26 5.51 -10.07
C VAL A 66 -8.92 6.23 -9.94
N GLY A 67 -8.01 6.02 -10.89
CA GLY A 67 -6.66 6.59 -10.88
C GLY A 67 -5.62 5.65 -10.28
N ASN A 68 -4.34 6.01 -10.45
CA ASN A 68 -3.21 5.22 -9.96
C ASN A 68 -3.18 5.23 -8.43
N THR A 69 -3.42 4.06 -7.82
CA THR A 69 -3.37 3.88 -6.37
C THR A 69 -2.13 3.06 -6.00
N PRO A 70 -1.34 3.46 -4.98
CA PRO A 70 -0.18 2.71 -4.54
C PRO A 70 -0.59 1.33 -4.04
N PHE A 71 0.24 0.32 -4.27
CA PHE A 71 0.11 -0.99 -3.66
C PHE A 71 1.46 -1.51 -3.19
N PHE A 72 1.42 -2.42 -2.23
CA PHE A 72 2.57 -3.26 -1.90
C PHE A 72 2.16 -4.73 -1.79
N TYR A 73 3.15 -5.60 -1.97
CA TYR A 73 3.12 -7.03 -1.68
C TYR A 73 4.34 -7.37 -0.84
N GLN A 74 4.12 -7.99 0.31
CA GLN A 74 5.15 -8.45 1.23
C GLN A 74 5.24 -9.98 1.17
N GLN A 75 6.35 -10.51 0.65
CA GLN A 75 6.48 -11.94 0.38
C GLN A 75 6.53 -12.78 1.65
N SER A 76 7.18 -12.29 2.71
CA SER A 76 7.40 -13.04 3.95
C SER A 76 6.10 -13.39 4.69
N THR A 77 5.06 -12.57 4.51
CA THR A 77 3.76 -12.70 5.17
C THR A 77 2.61 -12.98 4.20
N ASP A 78 2.90 -13.09 2.90
CA ASP A 78 1.90 -13.11 1.81
C ASP A 78 0.87 -11.98 1.91
N THR A 79 1.29 -10.82 2.44
CA THR A 79 0.40 -9.68 2.66
C THR A 79 0.37 -8.80 1.41
N VAL A 80 -0.83 -8.46 0.95
CA VAL A 80 -1.04 -7.52 -0.17
C VAL A 80 -1.98 -6.40 0.27
N ALA A 81 -1.66 -5.17 -0.13
CA ALA A 81 -2.51 -4.02 0.15
C ALA A 81 -2.52 -3.03 -1.03
N ILE A 82 -3.71 -2.52 -1.33
CA ILE A 82 -3.90 -1.30 -2.11
C ILE A 82 -4.01 -0.17 -1.08
N VAL A 83 -2.96 0.65 -0.98
CA VAL A 83 -2.79 1.61 0.10
C VAL A 83 -3.45 2.92 -0.27
N LYS A 84 -4.44 3.32 0.53
CA LYS A 84 -5.09 4.63 0.45
C LYS A 84 -5.01 5.27 1.81
N SER A 85 -4.49 6.50 1.86
CA SER A 85 -4.65 7.34 3.05
C SER A 85 -6.14 7.68 3.20
N PRO A 86 -6.71 7.66 4.42
CA PRO A 86 -8.05 8.19 4.62
C PRO A 86 -8.12 9.67 4.24
N GLU A 87 -9.29 10.11 3.79
CA GLU A 87 -9.59 11.50 3.45
C GLU A 87 -10.34 12.21 4.61
N ASP A 88 -10.42 13.53 4.58
CA ASP A 88 -11.16 14.33 5.58
C ASP A 88 -12.60 13.81 5.77
N SER A 89 -13.27 13.41 4.68
CA SER A 89 -14.62 12.86 4.73
C SER A 89 -14.70 11.54 5.48
N ASP A 90 -13.66 10.70 5.42
CA ASP A 90 -13.61 9.45 6.19
C ASP A 90 -13.57 9.75 7.69
N PHE A 91 -12.80 10.75 8.11
CA PHE A 91 -12.74 11.17 9.51
C PHE A 91 -14.03 11.85 9.98
N ARG A 92 -14.71 12.58 9.10
CA ARG A 92 -16.06 13.10 9.38
C ARG A 92 -17.05 11.97 9.61
N MET A 93 -17.01 10.91 8.82
CA MET A 93 -17.87 9.74 9.01
C MET A 93 -17.52 9.00 10.31
N LEU A 94 -16.23 8.83 10.60
CA LEU A 94 -15.78 8.28 11.87
C LEU A 94 -16.31 9.06 13.08
N TRP A 95 -16.30 10.39 13.01
CA TRP A 95 -16.86 11.23 14.08
C TRP A 95 -18.36 10.96 14.30
N LEU A 96 -19.14 10.83 13.22
CA LEU A 96 -20.56 10.53 13.30
C LEU A 96 -20.80 9.13 13.89
N ASP A 97 -20.05 8.11 13.43
CA ASP A 97 -20.15 6.73 13.93
C ASP A 97 -19.88 6.67 15.44
N LEU A 98 -18.77 7.27 15.89
CA LEU A 98 -18.38 7.28 17.30
C LEU A 98 -19.41 8.01 18.19
N ARG A 99 -19.97 9.14 17.71
CA ARG A 99 -21.00 9.89 18.46
C ARG A 99 -22.32 9.12 18.58
N SER A 100 -22.60 8.26 17.62
CA SER A 100 -23.75 7.34 17.64
C SER A 100 -23.47 6.04 18.40
N GLY A 101 -22.27 5.87 18.99
CA GLY A 101 -21.87 4.66 19.72
C GLY A 101 -21.40 3.51 18.83
N GLY A 102 -21.22 3.75 17.53
CA GLY A 102 -20.67 2.80 16.57
C GLY A 102 -19.13 2.70 16.64
N LYS A 103 -18.59 1.64 16.05
CA LYS A 103 -17.14 1.34 16.01
C LYS A 103 -16.66 0.80 14.67
N ASN A 104 -17.54 0.71 13.68
CA ASN A 104 -17.24 0.03 12.41
C ASN A 104 -16.27 0.87 11.59
N ASP A 105 -16.47 2.18 11.59
CA ASP A 105 -15.61 3.10 10.84
C ASP A 105 -14.23 3.19 11.48
N PHE A 106 -14.13 3.06 12.81
CA PHE A 106 -12.84 3.10 13.50
C PHE A 106 -11.86 2.05 12.98
N VAL A 107 -12.30 0.79 12.90
CA VAL A 107 -11.43 -0.33 12.45
C VAL A 107 -10.96 -0.11 11.02
N LYS A 108 -11.86 0.35 10.14
CA LYS A 108 -11.55 0.65 8.73
C LYS A 108 -10.49 1.75 8.62
N ILE A 109 -10.68 2.87 9.31
CA ILE A 109 -9.78 4.02 9.23
C ILE A 109 -8.43 3.72 9.89
N ALA A 110 -8.42 3.04 11.03
CA ALA A 110 -7.20 2.56 11.66
C ALA A 110 -6.38 1.68 10.72
N THR A 111 -7.04 0.71 10.06
CA THR A 111 -6.38 -0.16 9.08
C THR A 111 -5.76 0.62 7.92
N GLN A 112 -6.47 1.60 7.36
CA GLN A 112 -5.92 2.46 6.30
C GLN A 112 -4.68 3.25 6.76
N CYS A 113 -4.73 3.82 7.96
CA CYS A 113 -3.57 4.50 8.56
C CYS A 113 -2.39 3.57 8.81
N ASP A 114 -2.65 2.33 9.22
CA ASP A 114 -1.63 1.30 9.45
C ASP A 114 -0.96 0.89 8.14
N LEU A 115 -1.72 0.71 7.07
CA LEU A 115 -1.19 0.40 5.74
C LEU A 115 -0.28 1.51 5.19
N VAL A 116 -0.64 2.79 5.41
CA VAL A 116 0.23 3.92 5.06
C VAL A 116 1.54 3.87 5.85
N THR A 117 1.47 3.52 7.15
CA THR A 117 2.65 3.42 8.02
C THR A 117 3.52 2.20 7.65
N GLN A 118 2.90 1.10 7.23
CA GLN A 118 3.59 -0.11 6.79
C GLN A 118 4.34 0.08 5.46
N TRP A 119 3.95 1.05 4.63
CA TRP A 119 4.59 1.27 3.33
C TRP A 119 6.11 1.36 3.42
N GLU A 120 6.67 2.12 4.36
CA GLU A 120 8.11 2.32 4.43
C GLU A 120 8.86 1.02 4.81
N SER A 121 8.25 0.17 5.64
CA SER A 121 8.85 -1.09 6.02
C SER A 121 8.87 -2.10 4.87
N VAL A 122 7.87 -2.08 3.99
CA VAL A 122 7.79 -2.99 2.82
C VAL A 122 8.50 -2.43 1.59
N CYS A 123 8.38 -1.13 1.32
CA CYS A 123 8.84 -0.50 0.08
C CYS A 123 10.20 0.21 0.23
N GLY A 124 10.76 0.27 1.44
CA GLY A 124 12.08 0.87 1.71
C GLY A 124 12.19 2.35 1.33
N SER A 125 11.06 3.06 1.30
CA SER A 125 10.96 4.45 0.87
C SER A 125 9.73 5.09 1.49
N ALA A 126 9.71 6.42 1.56
CA ALA A 126 8.54 7.14 2.03
C ALA A 126 7.28 6.79 1.21
N TYR A 127 6.12 6.84 1.87
CA TYR A 127 4.83 6.69 1.20
C TYR A 127 4.67 7.79 0.12
N PRO A 128 4.34 7.43 -1.14
CA PRO A 128 4.40 8.36 -2.27
C PRO A 128 3.25 9.37 -2.31
N MET A 129 2.25 9.24 -1.43
CA MET A 129 1.14 10.18 -1.30
C MET A 129 1.17 10.86 0.06
N GLN A 130 0.30 11.85 0.26
CA GLN A 130 0.18 12.53 1.55
C GLN A 130 -0.45 11.58 2.59
N LYS A 131 0.24 11.39 3.72
CA LYS A 131 -0.34 10.77 4.92
C LYS A 131 -1.24 11.81 5.60
N HIS A 132 -2.48 11.45 5.88
CA HIS A 132 -3.39 12.32 6.63
C HIS A 132 -2.92 12.49 8.08
N GLU A 133 -2.98 13.71 8.62
CA GLU A 133 -2.45 14.05 9.95
C GLU A 133 -3.11 13.26 11.08
N MET A 134 -4.42 13.00 10.96
CA MET A 134 -5.18 12.23 11.95
C MET A 134 -4.70 10.79 12.10
N CYS A 135 -3.98 10.23 11.12
CA CYS A 135 -3.32 8.94 11.28
C CYS A 135 -2.22 8.93 12.34
N ASN A 136 -1.74 10.10 12.80
CA ASN A 136 -0.74 10.18 13.88
C ASN A 136 -1.36 9.91 15.28
N VAL A 137 -2.68 10.08 15.41
CA VAL A 137 -3.40 9.95 16.69
C VAL A 137 -4.45 8.83 16.67
N ILE A 138 -4.59 8.08 15.58
CA ILE A 138 -5.66 7.08 15.40
C ILE A 138 -5.67 5.99 16.50
N HIS A 139 -4.51 5.63 17.04
CA HIS A 139 -4.36 4.66 18.13
C HIS A 139 -4.32 5.28 19.53
N GLN A 140 -4.63 6.58 19.65
CA GLN A 140 -4.64 7.34 20.91
C GLN A 140 -6.06 7.83 21.18
N PRO A 141 -6.91 7.07 21.91
CA PRO A 141 -8.35 7.36 22.00
C PRO A 141 -8.69 8.79 22.47
N SER A 142 -7.96 9.31 23.45
CA SER A 142 -8.17 10.67 23.96
C SER A 142 -7.79 11.74 22.94
N GLU A 143 -6.65 11.57 22.27
CA GLU A 143 -6.14 12.53 21.29
C GLU A 143 -6.93 12.48 19.99
N LEU A 144 -7.33 11.28 19.56
CA LEU A 144 -8.24 11.08 18.43
C LEU A 144 -9.57 11.80 18.66
N TYR A 145 -10.18 11.62 19.85
CA TYR A 145 -11.43 12.30 20.17
C TYR A 145 -11.28 13.83 20.17
N LYS A 146 -10.19 14.36 20.74
CA LYS A 146 -9.89 15.80 20.69
C LYS A 146 -9.72 16.30 19.26
N ALA A 147 -8.95 15.60 18.43
CA ALA A 147 -8.71 15.96 17.04
C ALA A 147 -10.00 15.94 16.21
N LEU A 148 -10.80 14.87 16.32
CA LEU A 148 -12.10 14.76 15.64
C LEU A 148 -13.07 15.87 16.08
N LYS A 149 -13.12 16.17 17.38
CA LYS A 149 -13.97 17.23 17.92
C LYS A 149 -13.55 18.61 17.40
N ALA A 150 -12.26 18.90 17.29
CA ALA A 150 -11.75 20.19 16.84
C ALA A 150 -12.09 20.50 15.37
N VAL A 151 -12.22 19.48 14.52
CA VAL A 151 -12.52 19.65 13.09
C VAL A 151 -14.01 19.50 12.74
N ASN A 152 -14.86 19.04 13.69
CA ASN A 152 -16.30 18.81 13.48
C ASN A 152 -17.23 19.56 14.44
N GLY A 153 -16.70 20.30 15.41
CA GLY A 153 -17.45 21.05 16.43
C GLY A 153 -17.26 22.55 16.28
#